data_AF-A0A3C1F7E0-F1
#
_entry.id   AF-A0A3C1F7E0-F1
#
_cell.length_a   1.000
_cell.length_b   1.000
_cell.length_c   1.000
_cell.angle_alpha   90.00
_cell.angle_beta   90.00
_cell.angle_gamma   90.00
#
_symmetry.space_group_name_H-M   'P 1'
#
loop_
_entity.id
_entity.type
_entity.pdbx_description
1 polymer ?
#
loop_
_entity_poly.entity_id
_entity_poly.type
_entity_poly.pdbx_seq_one_letter_code
_entity_poly.pdbx_strand_id
1 'polypeptide(L)'
;MANRITYGEALVGRLGGLDKITARTDQHLTIDTATDSKNVRINSRNFPATTGDAIAVQIKPAVSVTKTADGLKGLEVSPRVNSGIAMAGASGTVIGIHADVYLKGTAAGAIGGDVRALNLELVTDDAGVRAITGEANAIRVRAAFSASITGKMIPIRIEKAETQTGSLQWDAVLDLPSTNGNIWTDAGVTSATTAGAIAVRVNGNRRYINLFSATPA
;
A
#
# COMPACT_ATOMS: atom_id res chain seq x y z
N MET A 1 4.95 24.15 33.68
CA MET A 1 3.54 24.20 34.08
C MET A 1 2.80 23.14 33.28
N ALA A 2 2.25 22.11 33.92
CA ALA A 2 1.50 21.06 33.24
C ALA A 2 0.02 21.45 33.21
N ASN A 3 -0.52 21.75 32.04
CA ASN A 3 -1.95 22.02 31.88
C ASN A 3 -2.71 20.69 31.96
N ARG A 4 -3.38 20.46 33.10
CA ARG A 4 -4.31 19.35 33.27
C ARG A 4 -5.68 19.78 32.72
N ILE A 5 -5.97 19.37 31.48
CA ILE A 5 -7.29 19.61 30.87
C ILE A 5 -8.31 18.73 31.60
N THR A 6 -9.20 19.37 32.35
CA THR A 6 -10.27 18.72 33.12
C THR A 6 -11.60 19.21 32.56
N TYR A 7 -12.32 18.29 31.91
CA TYR A 7 -13.73 18.37 31.48
C TYR A 7 -14.32 19.77 31.20
N GLY A 8 -14.20 20.18 29.94
CA GLY A 8 -14.85 21.32 29.31
C GLY A 8 -14.30 21.39 27.89
N GLU A 9 -15.12 21.72 26.88
CA GLU A 9 -14.68 21.86 25.50
C GLU A 9 -13.51 22.85 25.41
N ALA A 10 -12.30 22.33 25.42
CA ALA A 10 -11.12 23.11 25.15
C ALA A 10 -11.01 23.16 23.62
N LEU A 11 -11.49 24.25 23.02
CA LEU A 11 -11.01 24.66 21.70
C LEU A 11 -9.54 25.03 21.88
N VAL A 12 -8.66 24.04 21.91
CA VAL A 12 -7.24 24.32 22.05
C VAL A 12 -6.74 24.75 20.68
N GLY A 13 -6.27 26.00 20.60
CA GLY A 13 -5.52 26.49 19.44
C GLY A 13 -4.18 25.76 19.29
N ARG A 14 -3.16 26.45 18.75
CA ARG A 14 -1.82 25.87 18.62
C ARG A 14 -1.22 25.55 19.99
N LEU A 15 -1.12 24.26 20.32
CA LEU A 15 -0.32 23.75 21.45
C LEU A 15 1.13 23.57 21.00
N GLY A 16 2.05 24.38 21.53
CA GLY A 16 3.49 24.15 21.39
C GLY A 16 4.00 23.19 22.46
N GLY A 17 4.92 22.29 22.10
CA GLY A 17 5.64 21.44 23.07
C GLY A 17 4.85 20.27 23.64
N LEU A 18 3.87 19.73 22.91
CA LEU A 18 3.24 18.46 23.26
C LEU A 18 4.09 17.29 22.75
N ASP A 19 4.65 16.52 23.69
CA ASP A 19 5.49 15.36 23.35
C ASP A 19 4.67 14.08 23.14
N LYS A 20 3.51 13.94 23.80
CA LYS A 20 2.68 12.73 23.74
C LYS A 20 1.18 13.01 23.94
N ILE A 21 0.36 12.31 23.16
CA ILE A 21 -1.10 12.23 23.33
C ILE A 21 -1.44 10.75 23.59
N THR A 22 -2.26 10.47 24.62
CA THR A 22 -2.66 9.10 25.00
C THR A 22 -4.15 9.08 25.29
N ALA A 23 -4.85 8.02 24.88
CA ALA A 23 -6.24 7.78 25.27
C ALA A 23 -6.36 7.48 26.77
N ARG A 24 -7.57 7.61 27.30
CA ARG A 24 -7.91 7.00 28.60
C ARG A 24 -7.99 5.49 28.46
N THR A 25 -7.81 4.78 29.58
CA THR A 25 -7.82 3.31 29.62
C THR A 25 -9.12 2.68 29.13
N ASP A 26 -10.23 3.40 29.27
CA ASP A 26 -11.59 2.97 28.95
C ASP A 26 -12.10 3.51 27.60
N GLN A 27 -11.26 4.20 26.83
CA GLN A 27 -11.66 4.88 25.61
C GLN A 27 -10.64 4.70 24.47
N HIS A 28 -11.10 4.95 23.25
CA HIS A 28 -10.22 5.08 22.09
C HIS A 28 -9.71 6.51 21.95
N LEU A 29 -8.50 6.67 21.41
CA LEU A 29 -8.07 7.97 20.90
C LEU A 29 -8.68 8.16 19.51
N THR A 30 -9.51 9.18 19.35
CA THR A 30 -10.13 9.54 18.08
C THR A 30 -9.54 10.84 17.54
N ILE A 31 -9.33 10.92 16.23
CA ILE A 31 -8.86 12.12 15.54
C ILE A 31 -9.78 12.36 14.35
N ASP A 32 -10.65 13.37 14.46
CA ASP A 32 -11.67 13.68 13.46
C ASP A 32 -11.56 15.13 12.97
N THR A 33 -12.05 15.37 11.77
CA THR A 33 -12.25 16.73 11.24
C THR A 33 -13.64 17.23 11.56
N ALA A 34 -13.75 18.44 12.09
CA ALA A 34 -15.06 19.06 12.42
C ALA A 34 -15.90 19.44 11.18
N THR A 35 -15.31 19.46 9.98
CA THR A 35 -15.99 19.82 8.74
C THR A 35 -15.58 18.90 7.61
N ASP A 36 -16.54 18.58 6.73
CA ASP A 36 -16.37 17.60 5.65
C ASP A 36 -15.40 18.04 4.55
N SER A 37 -15.10 19.34 4.47
CA SER A 37 -14.19 19.92 3.46
C SER A 37 -12.71 19.86 3.86
N LYS A 38 -12.39 19.25 5.00
CA LYS A 38 -11.03 19.23 5.56
C LYS A 38 -10.55 17.80 5.73
N ASN A 39 -9.22 17.65 5.77
CA ASN A 39 -8.55 16.39 6.02
C ASN A 39 -7.65 16.47 7.26
N VAL A 40 -7.43 15.33 7.90
CA VAL A 40 -6.36 15.17 8.90
C VAL A 40 -5.03 15.11 8.14
N ARG A 41 -4.05 15.92 8.57
CA ARG A 41 -2.69 15.93 8.00
C ARG A 41 -1.69 15.58 9.09
N ILE A 42 -0.86 14.57 8.85
CA ILE A 42 0.18 14.12 9.79
C ILE A 42 1.54 14.36 9.15
N ASN A 43 2.39 15.11 9.86
CA ASN A 43 3.74 15.51 9.40
C ASN A 43 3.80 16.04 7.95
N SER A 44 2.75 16.75 7.52
CA SER A 44 2.65 17.36 6.18
C SER A 44 3.40 18.70 6.16
N ARG A 45 4.71 18.64 5.90
CA ARG A 45 5.60 19.81 5.89
C ARG A 45 6.72 19.65 4.87
N ASN A 46 7.46 20.74 4.64
CA ASN A 46 8.72 20.69 3.91
C ASN A 46 9.87 20.37 4.88
N PHE A 47 10.78 19.49 4.47
CA PHE A 47 11.99 19.15 5.20
C PHE A 47 13.18 19.91 4.57
N PRO A 48 13.80 20.88 5.28
CA PRO A 48 14.97 21.59 4.77
C PRO A 48 16.29 20.89 5.12
N ALA A 49 16.24 19.82 5.92
CA ALA A 49 17.43 19.09 6.36
C ALA A 49 18.07 18.37 5.16
N THR A 50 19.40 18.42 5.09
CA THR A 50 20.20 17.77 4.03
C THR A 50 20.62 16.34 4.36
N THR A 51 20.37 15.89 5.60
CA THR A 51 20.71 14.55 6.09
C THR A 51 19.61 14.03 7.01
N GLY A 52 19.56 12.69 7.19
CA GLY A 52 18.59 12.00 8.02
C GLY A 52 17.27 11.67 7.32
N ASP A 53 16.52 10.71 7.87
CA ASP A 53 15.27 10.25 7.29
C ASP A 53 14.08 11.14 7.64
N ALA A 54 13.26 11.45 6.64
CA ALA A 54 12.00 12.17 6.81
C ALA A 54 10.82 11.18 6.91
N ILE A 55 10.56 10.66 8.11
CA ILE A 55 9.48 9.69 8.35
C ILE A 55 8.21 10.42 8.81
N ALA A 56 7.12 10.30 8.06
CA ALA A 56 5.85 10.94 8.42
C ALA A 56 5.15 10.24 9.59
N VAL A 57 5.03 8.90 9.52
CA VAL A 57 4.34 8.06 10.51
C VAL A 57 5.08 6.73 10.63
N GLN A 58 5.23 6.23 11.86
CA GLN A 58 5.74 4.89 12.15
C GLN A 58 4.79 4.19 13.11
N ILE A 59 4.33 2.98 12.74
CA ILE A 59 3.42 2.18 13.54
C ILE A 59 4.10 0.82 13.83
N LYS A 60 4.41 0.57 15.11
CA LYS A 60 5.16 -0.61 15.57
C LYS A 60 4.53 -1.22 16.83
N PRO A 61 3.28 -1.71 16.79
CA PRO A 61 2.70 -2.38 17.93
C PRO A 61 3.43 -3.71 18.17
N ALA A 62 3.70 -4.02 19.43
CA ALA A 62 4.35 -5.25 19.85
C ALA A 62 3.60 -5.86 21.03
N VAL A 63 3.40 -7.17 21.00
CA VAL A 63 2.79 -7.93 22.10
C VAL A 63 3.91 -8.42 23.01
N SER A 64 3.85 -8.04 24.29
CA SER A 64 4.85 -8.40 25.31
C SER A 64 4.42 -9.55 26.24
N VAL A 65 3.22 -10.10 26.03
CA VAL A 65 2.62 -11.16 26.84
C VAL A 65 1.94 -12.19 25.95
N THR A 66 1.87 -13.45 26.37
CA THR A 66 1.19 -14.49 25.60
C THR A 66 -0.31 -14.17 25.48
N LYS A 67 -0.80 -14.11 24.24
CA LYS A 67 -2.23 -14.01 23.94
C LYS A 67 -2.80 -15.41 23.71
N THR A 68 -3.96 -15.69 24.29
CA THR A 68 -4.71 -16.94 24.07
C THR A 68 -5.75 -16.81 22.95
N ALA A 69 -6.08 -15.58 22.55
CA ALA A 69 -6.98 -15.22 21.46
C ALA A 69 -6.58 -13.86 20.86
N ASP A 70 -7.19 -13.48 19.74
CA ASP A 70 -7.07 -12.20 19.02
C ASP A 70 -5.74 -11.92 18.29
N GLY A 71 -5.83 -11.13 17.22
CA GLY A 71 -4.69 -10.75 16.38
C GLY A 71 -3.89 -9.54 16.89
N LEU A 72 -2.74 -9.30 16.26
CA LEU A 72 -1.98 -8.05 16.32
C LEU A 72 -2.08 -7.39 14.93
N LYS A 73 -2.61 -6.17 14.85
CA LYS A 73 -2.76 -5.44 13.59
C LYS A 73 -1.95 -4.15 13.67
N GLY A 74 -1.19 -3.86 12.61
CA GLY A 74 -0.45 -2.59 12.47
C GLY A 74 -1.33 -1.47 11.94
N LEU A 75 -2.04 -1.72 10.84
CA LEU A 75 -2.93 -0.77 10.19
C LEU A 75 -4.19 -1.50 9.72
N GLU A 76 -5.37 -0.93 10.01
CA GLU A 76 -6.67 -1.44 9.57
C GLU A 76 -7.45 -0.26 8.97
N VAL A 77 -7.88 -0.40 7.71
CA VAL A 77 -8.56 0.66 6.95
C VAL A 77 -9.84 0.09 6.36
N SER A 78 -10.96 0.77 6.60
CA SER A 78 -12.29 0.27 6.24
C SER A 78 -13.24 1.42 5.88
N PRO A 79 -13.01 2.10 4.74
CA PRO A 79 -13.98 3.07 4.24
C PRO A 79 -15.29 2.37 3.91
N ARG A 80 -16.40 3.08 4.08
CA ARG A 80 -17.75 2.55 3.84
C ARG A 80 -18.66 3.61 3.23
N VAL A 81 -19.65 3.16 2.47
CA VAL A 81 -20.80 3.97 2.04
C VAL A 81 -22.01 3.45 2.81
N ASN A 82 -22.75 4.36 3.45
CA ASN A 82 -23.91 3.98 4.26
C ASN A 82 -25.08 3.54 3.37
N SER A 83 -26.01 2.78 3.97
CA SER A 83 -27.23 2.33 3.28
C SER A 83 -28.01 3.50 2.68
N GLY A 84 -28.49 3.33 1.44
CA GLY A 84 -29.27 4.34 0.72
C GLY A 84 -28.48 5.52 0.20
N ILE A 85 -27.15 5.60 0.43
CA ILE A 85 -26.31 6.69 -0.05
C ILE A 85 -25.66 6.31 -1.39
N ALA A 86 -25.85 7.16 -2.40
CA ALA A 86 -25.18 7.04 -3.69
C ALA A 86 -24.04 8.06 -3.80
N MET A 87 -22.89 7.62 -4.31
CA MET A 87 -21.84 8.52 -4.81
C MET A 87 -22.15 8.86 -6.27
N ALA A 88 -23.21 9.64 -6.48
CA ALA A 88 -23.72 9.95 -7.81
C ALA A 88 -22.76 10.91 -8.55
N GLY A 89 -22.15 10.43 -9.63
CA GLY A 89 -21.25 11.21 -10.49
C GLY A 89 -20.17 10.33 -11.12
N ALA A 90 -19.61 10.75 -12.26
CA ALA A 90 -18.58 10.00 -12.98
C ALA A 90 -17.27 9.79 -12.17
N SER A 91 -17.09 10.51 -11.06
CA SER A 91 -15.91 10.48 -10.19
C SER A 91 -16.16 9.90 -8.80
N GLY A 92 -17.34 9.32 -8.53
CA GLY A 92 -17.65 8.68 -7.25
C GLY A 92 -16.76 7.46 -7.01
N THR A 93 -15.93 7.48 -5.94
CA THR A 93 -14.97 6.40 -5.64
C THR A 93 -14.91 6.11 -4.14
N VAL A 94 -14.76 4.83 -3.78
CA VAL A 94 -14.39 4.39 -2.43
C VAL A 94 -13.00 3.78 -2.53
N ILE A 95 -12.02 4.38 -1.85
CA ILE A 95 -10.63 3.93 -1.87
C ILE A 95 -10.20 3.65 -0.43
N GLY A 96 -9.64 2.47 -0.18
CA GLY A 96 -9.07 2.09 1.11
C GLY A 96 -7.78 2.86 1.38
N ILE A 97 -6.71 2.48 0.66
CA ILE A 97 -5.41 3.12 0.75
C ILE A 97 -5.07 3.67 -0.63
N HIS A 98 -4.75 4.96 -0.69
CA HIS A 98 -4.20 5.61 -1.88
C HIS A 98 -2.76 6.01 -1.56
N ALA A 99 -1.80 5.43 -2.29
CA ALA A 99 -0.38 5.63 -2.06
C ALA A 99 0.25 6.21 -3.33
N ASP A 100 0.58 7.51 -3.28
CA ASP A 100 1.17 8.24 -4.39
C ASP A 100 2.59 8.70 -4.03
N VAL A 101 3.55 8.34 -4.86
CA VAL A 101 4.88 8.96 -4.82
C VAL A 101 4.94 10.01 -5.91
N TYR A 102 4.83 11.27 -5.49
CA TYR A 102 4.81 12.42 -6.38
C TYR A 102 6.13 13.19 -6.31
N LEU A 103 6.91 13.08 -7.38
CA LEU A 103 8.13 13.87 -7.56
C LEU A 103 7.75 15.28 -8.02
N LYS A 104 7.89 16.27 -7.14
CA LYS A 104 7.47 17.66 -7.36
C LYS A 104 8.58 18.51 -7.98
N GLY A 105 8.18 19.45 -8.86
CA GLY A 105 9.05 20.52 -9.37
C GLY A 105 9.25 20.46 -10.89
N THR A 106 9.80 21.53 -11.45
CA THR A 106 10.10 21.65 -12.88
C THR A 106 11.61 21.58 -13.18
N ALA A 107 12.46 21.67 -12.16
CA ALA A 107 13.91 21.59 -12.30
C ALA A 107 14.38 20.13 -12.32
N ALA A 108 15.44 19.85 -13.08
CA ALA A 108 16.06 18.54 -13.10
C ALA A 108 16.69 18.21 -11.72
N GLY A 109 16.31 17.07 -11.16
CA GLY A 109 16.89 16.52 -9.94
C GLY A 109 16.96 15.00 -10.07
N ALA A 110 18.11 14.42 -9.75
CA ALA A 110 18.31 12.99 -9.82
C ALA A 110 17.92 12.32 -8.50
N ILE A 111 17.23 11.19 -8.58
CA ILE A 111 17.07 10.25 -7.46
C ILE A 111 18.13 9.17 -7.65
N GLY A 112 19.09 9.08 -6.73
CA GLY A 112 20.21 8.13 -6.84
C GLY A 112 19.85 6.67 -6.52
N GLY A 113 18.61 6.42 -6.07
CA GLY A 113 18.10 5.10 -5.75
C GLY A 113 16.70 4.86 -6.32
N ASP A 114 15.97 3.92 -5.75
CA ASP A 114 14.67 3.50 -6.28
C ASP A 114 13.52 4.41 -5.84
N VAL A 115 12.50 4.52 -6.70
CA VAL A 115 11.22 5.17 -6.39
C VAL A 115 10.15 4.09 -6.28
N ARG A 116 9.56 3.93 -5.09
CA ARG A 116 8.55 2.90 -4.79
C ARG A 116 7.34 3.51 -4.10
N ALA A 117 6.15 3.36 -4.70
CA ALA A 117 4.89 3.80 -4.06
C ALA A 117 4.45 2.86 -2.93
N LEU A 118 4.73 1.57 -3.06
CA LEU A 118 4.47 0.54 -2.07
C LEU A 118 5.66 -0.42 -2.01
N ASN A 119 6.17 -0.67 -0.82
CA ASN A 119 7.17 -1.69 -0.54
C ASN A 119 6.64 -2.57 0.60
N LEU A 120 6.60 -3.89 0.39
CA LEU A 120 6.06 -4.87 1.34
C LEU A 120 7.09 -5.97 1.56
N GLU A 121 7.38 -6.26 2.82
CA GLU A 121 8.39 -7.24 3.21
C GLU A 121 7.85 -8.11 4.35
N LEU A 122 8.02 -9.43 4.25
CA LEU A 122 7.89 -10.33 5.39
C LEU A 122 9.28 -10.69 5.85
N VAL A 123 9.61 -10.32 7.08
CA VAL A 123 10.92 -10.55 7.67
C VAL A 123 10.78 -11.19 9.04
N THR A 124 11.68 -12.12 9.34
CA THR A 124 11.93 -12.62 10.68
C THR A 124 13.33 -12.22 11.10
N ASP A 125 13.56 -12.14 12.41
CA ASP A 125 14.91 -12.01 12.94
C ASP A 125 15.72 -13.29 12.64
N ASP A 126 17.02 -13.14 12.40
CA ASP A 126 17.93 -14.20 11.94
C ASP A 126 18.16 -15.30 13.01
N ALA A 127 17.76 -15.04 14.26
CA ALA A 127 17.99 -15.94 15.39
C ALA A 127 16.76 -16.76 15.83
N GLY A 128 15.58 -16.62 15.19
CA GLY A 128 14.32 -17.15 15.72
C GLY A 128 13.70 -18.31 14.92
N VAL A 129 13.42 -19.44 15.58
CA VAL A 129 12.60 -20.54 15.00
C VAL A 129 11.12 -20.31 15.33
N ARG A 130 10.46 -19.41 14.58
CA ARG A 130 9.01 -19.20 14.74
C ARG A 130 8.24 -20.27 13.96
N ALA A 131 7.45 -21.08 14.65
CA ALA A 131 6.51 -22.00 14.02
C ALA A 131 5.24 -21.26 13.57
N ILE A 132 4.98 -21.25 12.26
CA ILE A 132 3.74 -20.72 11.67
C ILE A 132 2.93 -21.93 11.18
N THR A 133 1.78 -22.18 11.80
CA THR A 133 0.89 -23.31 11.43
C THR A 133 -0.10 -22.95 10.31
N GLY A 134 -0.28 -21.66 10.03
CA GLY A 134 -1.06 -21.14 8.91
C GLY A 134 -0.20 -20.70 7.73
N GLU A 135 -0.76 -19.87 6.85
CA GLU A 135 -0.05 -19.31 5.68
C GLU A 135 0.74 -18.05 6.04
N ALA A 136 1.92 -17.88 5.41
CA ALA A 136 2.69 -16.63 5.42
C ALA A 136 2.60 -15.97 4.04
N ASN A 137 1.77 -14.93 3.91
CA ASN A 137 1.48 -14.27 2.64
C ASN A 137 1.88 -12.79 2.67
N ALA A 138 2.54 -12.29 1.62
CA ALA A 138 2.91 -10.87 1.50
C ALA A 138 1.69 -10.02 1.14
N ILE A 139 0.90 -10.54 0.20
CA ILE A 139 -0.36 -9.96 -0.24
C ILE A 139 -1.36 -11.12 -0.32
N ARG A 140 -2.51 -10.97 0.34
CA ARG A 140 -3.65 -11.86 0.18
C ARG A 140 -4.85 -11.06 -0.28
N VAL A 141 -5.40 -11.43 -1.43
CA VAL A 141 -6.62 -10.83 -1.97
C VAL A 141 -7.78 -11.79 -1.76
N ARG A 142 -8.86 -11.30 -1.13
CA ARG A 142 -10.11 -12.05 -0.95
C ARG A 142 -11.27 -11.11 -1.19
N ALA A 143 -12.31 -11.60 -1.86
CA ALA A 143 -13.59 -10.89 -1.96
C ALA A 143 -14.71 -11.69 -1.29
N ALA A 144 -15.57 -10.96 -0.57
CA ALA A 144 -16.89 -11.41 -0.13
C ALA A 144 -17.89 -10.34 -0.60
N PHE A 145 -18.12 -10.29 -1.91
CA PHE A 145 -18.85 -9.22 -2.59
C PHE A 145 -20.13 -9.75 -3.21
N SER A 146 -21.26 -9.07 -2.99
CA SER A 146 -22.58 -9.48 -3.46
C SER A 146 -23.35 -8.26 -4.00
N ALA A 147 -23.01 -7.82 -5.20
CA ALA A 147 -23.75 -6.77 -5.92
C ALA A 147 -23.60 -6.95 -7.45
N SER A 148 -24.46 -6.27 -8.22
CA SER A 148 -24.37 -6.23 -9.69
C SER A 148 -23.24 -5.30 -10.13
N ILE A 149 -22.42 -5.76 -11.09
CA ILE A 149 -21.29 -5.01 -11.65
C ILE A 149 -21.46 -4.95 -13.18
N THR A 150 -21.59 -3.75 -13.73
CA THR A 150 -21.54 -3.53 -15.20
C THR A 150 -20.11 -3.57 -15.76
N GLY A 151 -19.11 -3.23 -14.91
CA GLY A 151 -17.69 -3.29 -15.22
C GLY A 151 -17.05 -4.66 -14.97
N LYS A 152 -15.81 -4.69 -14.44
CA LYS A 152 -15.10 -5.93 -14.11
C LYS A 152 -14.70 -5.98 -12.64
N MET A 153 -14.75 -7.18 -12.06
CA MET A 153 -14.19 -7.50 -10.75
C MET A 153 -12.87 -8.22 -10.94
N ILE A 154 -11.76 -7.54 -10.64
CA ILE A 154 -10.40 -8.05 -10.86
C ILE A 154 -9.54 -7.81 -9.61
N PRO A 155 -8.72 -8.78 -9.17
CA PRO A 155 -7.91 -8.65 -7.96
C PRO A 155 -6.72 -7.70 -8.14
N ILE A 156 -6.14 -7.65 -9.34
CA ILE A 156 -5.03 -6.77 -9.69
C ILE A 156 -5.34 -6.19 -11.09
N ARG A 157 -5.36 -4.86 -11.19
CA ARG A 157 -5.46 -4.12 -12.46
C ARG A 157 -4.16 -3.38 -12.67
N ILE A 158 -3.56 -3.53 -13.85
CA ILE A 158 -2.39 -2.77 -14.26
C ILE A 158 -2.78 -2.03 -15.53
N GLU A 159 -2.57 -0.73 -15.55
CA GLU A 159 -2.93 0.14 -16.66
C GLU A 159 -1.67 0.58 -17.41
N LYS A 160 -1.79 0.88 -18.71
CA LYS A 160 -0.70 1.47 -19.47
C LYS A 160 -0.29 2.83 -18.87
N ALA A 161 0.97 3.19 -19.00
CA ALA A 161 1.44 4.52 -18.61
C ALA A 161 0.67 5.61 -19.40
N GLU A 162 0.26 6.66 -18.69
CA GLU A 162 -0.45 7.79 -19.30
C GLU A 162 0.48 8.52 -20.30
N THR A 163 -0.07 8.92 -21.45
CA THR A 163 0.69 9.67 -22.46
C THR A 163 0.89 11.11 -22.00
N GLN A 164 2.09 11.44 -21.54
CA GLN A 164 2.55 12.79 -21.24
C GLN A 164 3.95 13.01 -21.85
N THR A 165 4.38 14.26 -22.01
CA THR A 165 5.69 14.58 -22.58
C THR A 165 6.78 13.97 -21.71
N GLY A 166 7.56 13.04 -22.28
CA GLY A 166 8.61 12.32 -21.55
C GLY A 166 8.12 11.12 -20.71
N SER A 167 6.85 10.70 -20.83
CA SER A 167 6.36 9.48 -20.16
C SER A 167 7.12 8.24 -20.62
N LEU A 168 7.62 7.48 -19.65
CA LEU A 168 8.16 6.14 -19.87
C LEU A 168 7.02 5.11 -19.91
N GLN A 169 7.25 4.00 -20.61
CA GLN A 169 6.32 2.85 -20.66
C GLN A 169 6.79 1.77 -19.68
N TRP A 170 5.88 0.85 -19.33
CA TRP A 170 6.23 -0.30 -18.50
C TRP A 170 7.15 -1.28 -19.24
N ASP A 171 8.22 -1.70 -18.61
CA ASP A 171 9.13 -2.72 -19.16
C ASP A 171 8.60 -4.16 -19.01
N ALA A 172 7.86 -4.44 -17.94
CA ALA A 172 7.26 -5.74 -17.67
C ALA A 172 6.08 -5.62 -16.71
N VAL A 173 5.23 -6.64 -16.66
CA VAL A 173 4.12 -6.74 -15.69
C VAL A 173 4.63 -7.25 -14.33
N LEU A 174 5.64 -8.12 -14.34
CA LEU A 174 6.33 -8.62 -13.15
C LEU A 174 7.84 -8.70 -13.41
N ASP A 175 8.64 -8.30 -12.41
CA ASP A 175 10.08 -8.54 -12.35
C ASP A 175 10.38 -9.53 -11.21
N LEU A 176 11.08 -10.62 -11.52
CA LEU A 176 11.34 -11.77 -10.65
C LEU A 176 12.87 -11.95 -10.52
N PRO A 177 13.55 -11.16 -9.67
CA PRO A 177 15.02 -11.06 -9.64
C PRO A 177 15.67 -12.06 -8.67
N SER A 178 15.36 -13.35 -8.80
CA SER A 178 15.92 -14.43 -7.96
C SER A 178 16.41 -15.62 -8.78
N THR A 179 17.45 -16.27 -8.25
CA THR A 179 18.10 -17.45 -8.82
C THR A 179 17.60 -18.76 -8.21
N ASN A 180 16.63 -18.71 -7.29
CA ASN A 180 16.08 -19.91 -6.66
C ASN A 180 15.14 -20.65 -7.63
N GLY A 181 15.63 -21.77 -8.18
CA GLY A 181 14.92 -22.59 -9.18
C GLY A 181 13.60 -23.23 -8.71
N ASN A 182 13.28 -23.17 -7.42
CA ASN A 182 12.01 -23.67 -6.90
C ASN A 182 10.84 -22.70 -7.11
N ILE A 183 11.11 -21.43 -7.45
CA ILE A 183 10.08 -20.39 -7.60
C ILE A 183 9.71 -20.19 -9.08
N TRP A 184 10.68 -20.35 -10.00
CA TRP A 184 10.48 -20.39 -11.45
C TRP A 184 11.65 -21.11 -12.14
N THR A 185 11.40 -21.65 -13.33
CA THR A 185 12.42 -22.33 -14.12
C THR A 185 12.99 -21.41 -15.20
N ASP A 186 14.31 -21.41 -15.37
CA ASP A 186 14.98 -20.69 -16.47
C ASP A 186 14.81 -21.36 -17.85
N ALA A 187 14.16 -22.53 -17.91
CA ALA A 187 13.90 -23.26 -19.15
C ALA A 187 12.90 -22.46 -20.02
N GLY A 188 13.41 -21.86 -21.09
CA GLY A 188 12.60 -21.11 -22.04
C GLY A 188 11.65 -22.04 -22.81
N VAL A 189 10.36 -21.70 -22.84
CA VAL A 189 9.42 -22.33 -23.77
C VAL A 189 9.47 -21.54 -25.08
N THR A 190 10.11 -22.09 -26.11
CA THR A 190 10.22 -21.49 -27.44
C THR A 190 8.98 -21.79 -28.28
N SER A 191 7.85 -21.14 -27.98
CA SER A 191 6.72 -20.97 -28.91
C SER A 191 5.71 -20.04 -28.23
N ALA A 192 5.05 -19.05 -28.83
CA ALA A 192 4.60 -19.01 -30.20
C ALA A 192 4.55 -17.59 -30.77
N THR A 193 4.89 -17.48 -32.05
CA THR A 193 4.65 -16.30 -32.92
C THR A 193 3.17 -15.94 -33.08
N THR A 194 2.24 -16.61 -32.37
CA THR A 194 0.79 -16.44 -32.51
C THR A 194 0.00 -16.67 -31.21
N ALA A 195 0.67 -16.62 -30.05
CA ALA A 195 0.06 -16.81 -28.72
C ALA A 195 -0.02 -15.50 -27.93
N GLY A 196 -1.10 -15.30 -27.17
CA GLY A 196 -1.11 -14.28 -26.11
C GLY A 196 -0.17 -14.69 -24.98
N ALA A 197 0.65 -13.77 -24.47
CA ALA A 197 1.60 -14.05 -23.39
C ALA A 197 1.73 -12.88 -22.40
N ILE A 198 2.03 -13.18 -21.13
CA ILE A 198 2.42 -12.20 -20.12
C ILE A 198 3.94 -12.07 -20.14
N ALA A 199 4.44 -10.88 -20.41
CA ALA A 199 5.87 -10.59 -20.28
C ALA A 199 6.26 -10.53 -18.79
N VAL A 200 7.26 -11.33 -18.43
CA VAL A 200 7.88 -11.34 -17.10
C VAL A 200 9.39 -11.13 -17.24
N ARG A 201 10.04 -10.51 -16.27
CA ARG A 201 11.50 -10.41 -16.24
C ARG A 201 12.06 -11.42 -15.25
N VAL A 202 13.03 -12.22 -15.70
CA VAL A 202 13.67 -13.29 -14.92
C VAL A 202 15.16 -13.11 -15.02
N ASN A 203 15.83 -12.89 -13.89
CA ASN A 203 17.28 -12.68 -13.83
C ASN A 203 17.76 -11.60 -14.84
N GLY A 204 17.03 -10.48 -14.89
CA GLY A 204 17.34 -9.36 -15.78
C GLY A 204 16.87 -9.50 -17.24
N ASN A 205 16.44 -10.70 -17.68
CA ASN A 205 16.02 -10.98 -19.05
C ASN A 205 14.50 -11.00 -19.22
N ARG A 206 13.98 -10.52 -20.34
CA ARG A 206 12.55 -10.61 -20.67
C ARG A 206 12.18 -12.04 -21.09
N ARG A 207 11.14 -12.59 -20.48
CA ARG A 207 10.55 -13.92 -20.70
C ARG A 207 9.03 -13.80 -20.87
N TYR A 208 8.36 -14.90 -21.21
CA TYR A 208 6.92 -14.92 -21.51
C TYR A 208 6.24 -16.11 -20.83
N ILE A 209 5.12 -15.85 -20.14
CA ILE A 209 4.17 -16.87 -19.69
C ILE A 209 3.10 -16.99 -20.78
N ASN A 210 3.04 -18.13 -21.47
CA ASN A 210 2.03 -18.37 -22.50
C ASN A 210 0.63 -18.47 -21.89
N LEU A 211 -0.33 -17.72 -22.43
CA LEU A 211 -1.72 -17.73 -21.98
C LEU A 211 -2.58 -18.71 -22.80
N PHE A 212 -2.27 -18.88 -24.09
CA PHE A 212 -2.88 -19.90 -24.97
C PHE A 212 -2.01 -20.12 -26.20
N SER A 213 -2.04 -21.31 -26.80
CA SER A 213 -1.52 -21.57 -28.14
C SER A 213 -2.64 -21.47 -29.16
N ALA A 214 -2.46 -20.70 -30.23
CA ALA A 214 -3.31 -20.85 -31.41
C ALA A 214 -2.93 -22.16 -32.10
N THR A 215 -3.63 -23.24 -31.78
CA THR A 215 -3.73 -24.39 -32.69
C THR A 215 -5.03 -24.18 -33.46
N PRO A 216 -5.02 -24.03 -34.79
CA PRO A 216 -6.26 -24.19 -35.55
C PRO A 216 -6.76 -25.62 -35.30
N ALA A 217 -8.06 -25.76 -35.01
CA ALA A 217 -8.73 -27.06 -35.09
C ALA A 217 -8.75 -27.54 -36.55
#